data_AF-A0A6G8ANX3-F1
#
_entry.id   AF-A0A6G8ANX3-F1
#
_cell.length_a   1.000
_cell.length_b   1.000
_cell.length_c   1.000
_cell.angle_alpha   90.00
_cell.angle_beta   90.00
_cell.angle_gamma   90.00
#
_symmetry.space_group_name_H-M   'P 1'
#
loop_
_entity.id
_entity.type
_entity.pdbx_description
1 polymer ?
#
loop_
_entity_poly.entity_id
_entity_poly.type
_entity_poly.pdbx_seq_one_letter_code
_entity_poly.pdbx_strand_id
1 'polypeptide(L)'
;MFIHFLSKKNVRKLNILNDILGLSVFSKSTEKKANRDYHELMEDLKRNGFENYFDFSNVHFVFVGETNMKFLILNKIWSDYLKQSAMYLTMKEIVVKGNTNIPYLEKEIQYSTPYIYSMIDKMNKFPSFIAHGIKLKLEKGQVNLVSEKPFNLYFFILMWYKQTPLTPVLPISAALKQIARSQSDTPLNLDKDSSELLQIIAPEVKTREEFYVMLCSYFYNDHHGIAESYVIGDKLLRLDNQIIKGLVTLIKNFEAEYPQIIERDYGIYVYSLVMFIMLYGQSKDSIDILKGHLDFYHQLHNSDEAEIDNKLFKVIEKSKDLPVFNQNKEVYSVMLADINPILEATMPQPKITIYVSIKESPFLELLVKDSIINNFNHDRFEFVLDRSKADAYIIDRFQEDQPIEKQYLLKNYINEITEKNYLTWLVQILLHKK
;
A
#
# COMPACT_ATOMS: atom_id res chain seq x y z
N MET A 1 -7.70 -11.10 2.58
CA MET A 1 -6.96 -11.96 3.53
C MET A 1 -7.37 -11.78 5.00
N PHE A 2 -7.51 -10.54 5.49
CA PHE A 2 -7.66 -10.26 6.93
C PHE A 2 -9.11 -10.21 7.46
N ILE A 3 -10.12 -10.48 6.62
CA ILE A 3 -11.53 -10.47 7.01
C ILE A 3 -11.87 -11.50 8.10
N HIS A 4 -11.11 -12.61 8.15
CA HIS A 4 -11.28 -13.66 9.16
C HIS A 4 -10.89 -13.23 10.58
N PHE A 5 -10.12 -12.15 10.73
CA PHE A 5 -9.84 -11.57 12.04
C PHE A 5 -11.06 -10.86 12.62
N LEU A 6 -12.05 -10.49 11.80
CA LEU A 6 -13.24 -9.80 12.26
C LEU A 6 -14.29 -10.77 12.80
N SER A 7 -15.12 -10.28 13.72
CA SER A 7 -16.30 -11.02 14.15
C SER A 7 -17.26 -11.21 12.97
N LYS A 8 -18.04 -12.30 12.96
CA LYS A 8 -19.07 -12.52 11.93
C LYS A 8 -20.03 -11.32 11.80
N LYS A 9 -20.23 -10.58 12.89
CA LYS A 9 -21.05 -9.37 12.92
C LYS A 9 -20.40 -8.21 12.16
N ASN A 10 -19.14 -7.91 12.46
CA ASN A 10 -18.41 -6.83 11.78
C ASN A 10 -18.21 -7.13 10.29
N VAL A 11 -18.01 -8.41 9.92
CA VAL A 11 -17.98 -8.83 8.51
C VAL A 11 -19.31 -8.53 7.82
N ARG A 12 -20.45 -8.86 8.44
CA ARG A 12 -21.77 -8.53 7.85
C ARG A 12 -21.98 -7.02 7.71
N LYS A 13 -21.58 -6.22 8.70
CA LYS A 13 -21.65 -4.75 8.62
C LYS A 13 -20.80 -4.19 7.49
N LEU A 14 -19.59 -4.72 7.28
CA LEU A 14 -18.72 -4.31 6.18
C LEU A 14 -19.29 -4.72 4.82
N ASN A 15 -19.89 -5.90 4.70
CA ASN A 15 -20.53 -6.30 3.46
C ASN A 15 -21.70 -5.36 3.14
N ILE A 16 -22.53 -5.03 4.13
CA ILE A 16 -23.61 -4.04 3.98
C ILE A 16 -23.04 -2.69 3.51
N LEU A 17 -21.97 -2.20 4.16
CA LEU A 17 -21.31 -0.95 3.77
C LEU A 17 -20.77 -1.03 2.34
N ASN A 18 -20.10 -2.11 1.97
CA ASN A 18 -19.54 -2.30 0.64
C ASN A 18 -20.65 -2.33 -0.42
N ASP A 19 -21.76 -2.99 -0.13
CA ASP A 19 -22.89 -3.03 -1.04
C ASP A 19 -23.53 -1.65 -1.23
N ILE A 20 -23.62 -0.85 -0.16
CA ILE A 20 -24.11 0.53 -0.23
C ILE A 20 -23.18 1.39 -1.10
N LEU A 21 -21.87 1.31 -0.86
CA LEU A 21 -20.88 2.09 -1.58
C LEU A 21 -20.78 1.65 -3.06
N GLY A 22 -21.04 0.37 -3.34
CA GLY A 22 -20.96 -0.24 -4.67
C GLY A 22 -22.23 -0.10 -5.53
N LEU A 23 -23.45 -0.17 -4.96
CA LEU A 23 -24.67 -0.34 -5.74
C LEU A 23 -25.50 0.93 -5.99
N SER A 24 -25.13 2.09 -5.45
CA SER A 24 -25.90 3.35 -5.58
C SER A 24 -27.38 3.32 -5.13
N VAL A 25 -28.00 2.17 -4.82
CA VAL A 25 -29.27 2.02 -4.06
C VAL A 25 -29.33 0.63 -3.39
N PHE A 26 -29.54 0.59 -2.06
CA PHE A 26 -29.87 -0.64 -1.32
C PHE A 26 -31.38 -0.69 -1.00
N SER A 27 -32.07 -1.81 -1.27
CA SER A 27 -33.53 -1.94 -1.07
C SER A 27 -33.89 -2.78 0.15
N LYS A 28 -35.01 -2.42 0.80
CA LYS A 28 -35.52 -2.99 2.06
C LYS A 28 -35.90 -4.47 2.05
N SER A 29 -35.96 -5.16 0.91
CA SER A 29 -36.42 -6.56 0.87
C SER A 29 -35.47 -7.56 1.56
N THR A 30 -34.25 -7.14 1.90
CA THR A 30 -33.22 -7.92 2.61
C THR A 30 -33.29 -7.78 4.16
N GLU A 31 -34.25 -7.00 4.69
CA GLU A 31 -34.28 -6.41 6.04
C GLU A 31 -34.41 -7.36 7.25
N LYS A 32 -35.09 -8.51 7.15
CA LYS A 32 -35.54 -9.21 8.39
C LYS A 32 -34.44 -9.72 9.33
N LYS A 33 -33.18 -9.84 8.88
CA LYS A 33 -32.00 -10.11 9.72
C LYS A 33 -31.00 -8.94 9.78
N ALA A 34 -31.19 -7.89 9.00
CA ALA A 34 -30.22 -6.82 8.78
C ALA A 34 -30.46 -5.56 9.64
N ASN A 35 -31.68 -5.32 10.15
CA ASN A 35 -32.03 -4.05 10.82
C ASN A 35 -31.11 -3.67 11.99
N ARG A 36 -30.67 -4.64 12.80
CA ARG A 36 -29.78 -4.35 13.93
C ARG A 36 -28.35 -4.03 13.48
N ASP A 37 -27.77 -4.86 12.61
CA ASP A 37 -26.41 -4.64 12.09
C ASP A 37 -26.34 -3.33 11.28
N TYR A 38 -27.43 -2.99 10.59
CA TYR A 38 -27.63 -1.74 9.87
C TYR A 38 -27.66 -0.53 10.80
N HIS A 39 -28.50 -0.52 11.84
CA HIS A 39 -28.53 0.58 12.80
C HIS A 39 -27.19 0.78 13.50
N GLU A 40 -26.51 -0.31 13.86
CA GLU A 40 -25.18 -0.20 14.47
C GLU A 40 -24.12 0.32 13.48
N LEU A 41 -24.18 -0.05 12.20
CA LEU A 41 -23.32 0.52 11.16
C LEU A 41 -23.56 2.04 11.01
N MET A 42 -24.81 2.50 11.07
CA MET A 42 -25.12 3.93 11.02
C MET A 42 -24.48 4.69 12.17
N GLU A 43 -24.57 4.17 13.38
CA GLU A 43 -23.94 4.78 14.55
C GLU A 43 -22.40 4.75 14.44
N ASP A 44 -21.83 3.70 13.84
CA ASP A 44 -20.39 3.63 13.55
C ASP A 44 -19.96 4.69 12.50
N LEU A 45 -20.79 4.96 11.47
CA LEU A 45 -20.54 5.98 10.45
C LEU A 45 -20.64 7.40 11.03
N LYS A 46 -21.67 7.69 11.83
CA LYS A 46 -21.83 8.98 12.54
C LYS A 46 -20.66 9.25 13.49
N ARG A 47 -20.27 8.24 14.28
CA ARG A 47 -19.13 8.37 15.20
C ARG A 47 -17.82 8.72 14.48
N ASN A 48 -17.71 8.31 13.22
CA ASN A 48 -16.57 8.60 12.37
C ASN A 48 -16.73 9.87 11.51
N GLY A 49 -17.79 10.64 11.72
CA GLY A 49 -18.03 11.91 11.01
C GLY A 49 -18.45 11.74 9.56
N PHE A 50 -18.93 10.56 9.16
CA PHE A 50 -19.30 10.28 7.77
C PHE A 50 -20.79 10.46 7.46
N GLU A 51 -21.58 10.95 8.41
CA GLU A 51 -23.03 11.12 8.26
C GLU A 51 -23.45 11.96 7.04
N ASN A 52 -22.69 13.00 6.71
CA ASN A 52 -23.03 13.88 5.57
C ASN A 52 -22.86 13.23 4.19
N TYR A 53 -22.23 12.05 4.12
CA TYR A 53 -22.04 11.32 2.87
C TYR A 53 -23.14 10.29 2.59
N PHE A 54 -24.17 10.24 3.45
CA PHE A 54 -25.29 9.31 3.30
C PHE A 54 -26.63 10.04 3.42
N ASP A 55 -27.54 9.75 2.49
CA ASP A 55 -28.95 10.11 2.64
C ASP A 55 -29.67 9.02 3.44
N PHE A 56 -30.24 9.42 4.58
CA PHE A 56 -30.95 8.56 5.53
C PHE A 56 -32.48 8.60 5.36
N SER A 57 -32.98 8.81 4.15
CA SER A 57 -34.43 8.77 3.89
C SER A 57 -35.05 7.41 4.29
N ASN A 58 -36.32 7.43 4.72
CA ASN A 58 -37.02 6.28 5.33
C ASN A 58 -37.16 5.03 4.43
N VAL A 59 -36.66 5.03 3.19
CA VAL A 59 -36.89 3.97 2.19
C VAL A 59 -35.59 3.46 1.55
N HIS A 60 -34.56 4.30 1.42
CA HIS A 60 -33.29 3.93 0.79
C HIS A 60 -32.09 4.53 1.52
N PHE A 61 -31.02 3.74 1.63
CA PHE A 61 -29.72 4.21 2.07
C PHE A 61 -28.87 4.45 0.83
N VAL A 62 -28.55 5.72 0.57
CA VAL A 62 -27.82 6.12 -0.64
C VAL A 62 -26.56 6.84 -0.21
N PHE A 63 -25.43 6.37 -0.70
CA PHE A 63 -24.19 7.12 -0.63
C PHE A 63 -24.27 8.31 -1.57
N VAL A 64 -24.14 9.52 -1.03
CA VAL A 64 -24.25 10.80 -1.75
C VAL A 64 -22.90 11.53 -1.86
N GLY A 65 -21.81 10.91 -1.39
CA GLY A 65 -20.46 11.46 -1.47
C GLY A 65 -19.79 11.24 -2.84
N GLU A 66 -18.62 11.84 -2.99
CA GLU A 66 -17.74 11.64 -4.15
C GLU A 66 -17.14 10.21 -4.19
N THR A 67 -16.75 9.73 -5.37
CA THR A 67 -16.24 8.35 -5.55
C THR A 67 -15.00 8.07 -4.70
N ASN A 68 -14.09 9.03 -4.58
CA ASN A 68 -12.89 8.98 -3.74
C ASN A 68 -13.21 8.76 -2.23
N MET A 69 -14.34 9.26 -1.75
CA MET A 69 -14.77 9.15 -0.34
C MET A 69 -15.19 7.72 0.02
N LYS A 70 -15.61 6.90 -0.95
CA LYS A 70 -15.98 5.50 -0.72
C LYS A 70 -14.82 4.73 -0.09
N PHE A 71 -13.61 4.92 -0.63
CA PHE A 71 -12.40 4.27 -0.15
C PHE A 71 -12.06 4.69 1.28
N LEU A 72 -12.10 6.00 1.55
CA LEU A 72 -11.78 6.55 2.85
C LEU A 72 -12.73 6.00 3.92
N ILE A 73 -14.04 5.98 3.63
CA ILE A 73 -15.06 5.48 4.55
C ILE A 73 -14.87 3.98 4.81
N LEU A 74 -14.73 3.18 3.75
CA LEU A 74 -14.57 1.73 3.88
C LEU A 74 -13.33 1.37 4.71
N ASN A 75 -12.18 1.99 4.39
CA ASN A 75 -10.93 1.76 5.13
C ASN A 75 -11.01 2.21 6.58
N LYS A 76 -11.66 3.34 6.84
CA LYS A 76 -11.79 3.86 8.19
C LYS A 76 -12.66 2.96 9.06
N ILE A 77 -13.80 2.49 8.55
CA ILE A 77 -14.68 1.56 9.26
C ILE A 77 -14.01 0.19 9.45
N TRP A 78 -13.39 -0.34 8.39
CA TRP A 78 -12.59 -1.56 8.45
C TRP A 78 -11.51 -1.48 9.54
N SER A 79 -10.79 -0.37 9.57
CA SER A 79 -9.77 -0.07 10.57
C SER A 79 -10.30 -0.15 12.00
N ASP A 80 -11.41 0.53 12.26
CA ASP A 80 -11.96 0.59 13.61
C ASP A 80 -12.47 -0.80 14.05
N TYR A 81 -12.99 -1.60 13.13
CA TYR A 81 -13.39 -2.98 13.42
C TYR A 81 -12.21 -3.91 13.69
N LEU A 82 -11.08 -3.73 13.00
CA LEU A 82 -9.85 -4.48 13.29
C LEU A 82 -9.31 -4.14 14.68
N LYS A 83 -9.27 -2.85 15.05
CA LYS A 83 -8.80 -2.39 16.36
C LYS A 83 -9.59 -2.99 17.53
N GLN A 84 -10.84 -3.37 17.31
CA GLN A 84 -11.70 -4.02 18.30
C GLN A 84 -11.54 -5.55 18.34
N SER A 85 -10.82 -6.16 17.39
CA SER A 85 -10.67 -7.61 17.31
C SER A 85 -9.52 -8.13 18.17
N ALA A 86 -9.86 -8.97 19.16
CA ALA A 86 -8.88 -9.68 19.97
C ALA A 86 -7.90 -10.52 19.15
N MET A 87 -8.38 -11.20 18.10
CA MET A 87 -7.52 -12.01 17.21
C MET A 87 -6.56 -11.12 16.43
N TYR A 88 -7.02 -9.93 15.97
CA TYR A 88 -6.15 -8.96 15.30
C TYR A 88 -5.09 -8.41 16.24
N LEU A 89 -5.47 -8.00 17.46
CA LEU A 89 -4.54 -7.51 18.47
C LEU A 89 -3.50 -8.58 18.86
N THR A 90 -3.93 -9.84 19.00
CA THR A 90 -3.02 -10.97 19.25
C THR A 90 -2.00 -11.11 18.13
N MET A 91 -2.47 -11.13 16.88
CA MET A 91 -1.60 -11.26 15.70
C MET A 91 -0.66 -10.06 15.53
N LYS A 92 -1.15 -8.85 15.82
CA LYS A 92 -0.33 -7.63 15.83
C LYS A 92 0.89 -7.80 16.75
N GLU A 93 0.69 -8.24 17.99
CA GLU A 93 1.80 -8.44 18.93
C GLU A 93 2.76 -9.54 18.47
N ILE A 94 2.26 -10.60 17.83
CA ILE A 94 3.09 -11.68 17.27
C ILE A 94 3.95 -11.16 16.11
N VAL A 95 3.35 -10.39 15.19
CA VAL A 95 4.03 -9.81 14.03
C VAL A 95 5.06 -8.74 14.43
N VAL A 96 4.76 -7.92 15.44
CA VAL A 96 5.61 -6.80 15.86
C VAL A 96 6.78 -7.24 16.73
N LYS A 97 6.60 -8.22 17.61
CA LYS A 97 7.66 -8.62 18.55
C LYS A 97 8.50 -9.78 18.05
N GLY A 98 7.90 -10.69 17.28
CA GLY A 98 8.49 -11.99 16.98
C GLY A 98 8.68 -12.82 18.26
N ASN A 99 8.52 -14.15 18.16
CA ASN A 99 8.76 -15.07 19.28
C ASN A 99 8.07 -14.69 20.60
N THR A 100 6.80 -14.31 20.52
CA THR A 100 6.04 -13.73 21.63
C THR A 100 5.61 -14.81 22.63
N ASN A 101 5.84 -14.60 23.93
CA ASN A 101 5.39 -15.56 24.94
C ASN A 101 3.94 -15.32 25.40
N ILE A 102 3.27 -16.37 25.87
CA ILE A 102 1.87 -16.32 26.30
C ILE A 102 1.64 -15.34 27.48
N PRO A 103 2.49 -15.29 28.52
CA PRO A 103 2.33 -14.32 29.61
C PRO A 103 2.38 -12.85 29.16
N TYR A 104 3.22 -12.54 28.17
CA TYR A 104 3.27 -11.21 27.56
C TYR A 104 1.97 -10.89 26.84
N LEU A 105 1.44 -11.82 26.04
CA LEU A 105 0.16 -11.62 25.35
C LEU A 105 -0.96 -11.37 26.38
N GLU A 106 -1.06 -12.19 27.42
CA GLU A 106 -2.06 -12.00 28.48
C GLU A 106 -2.03 -10.59 29.08
N LYS A 107 -0.83 -10.06 29.33
CA LYS A 107 -0.64 -8.70 29.83
C LYS A 107 -1.05 -7.62 28.81
N GLU A 108 -0.63 -7.75 27.56
CA GLU A 108 -0.80 -6.69 26.55
C GLU A 108 -2.22 -6.64 25.99
N ILE A 109 -2.82 -7.79 25.66
CA ILE A 109 -4.18 -7.82 25.10
C ILE A 109 -5.27 -8.00 26.16
N GLN A 110 -4.90 -8.20 27.43
CA GLN A 110 -5.82 -8.30 28.57
C GLN A 110 -6.86 -9.44 28.43
N TYR A 111 -6.43 -10.56 27.85
CA TYR A 111 -7.24 -11.78 27.74
C TYR A 111 -6.60 -12.93 28.50
N SER A 112 -7.44 -13.81 29.06
CA SER A 112 -6.95 -14.95 29.81
C SER A 112 -6.14 -15.92 28.94
N THR A 113 -5.13 -16.55 29.54
CA THR A 113 -4.32 -17.58 28.88
C THR A 113 -5.14 -18.63 28.09
N PRO A 114 -6.21 -19.26 28.62
CA PRO A 114 -7.03 -20.22 27.86
C PRO A 114 -7.71 -19.61 26.63
N TYR A 115 -8.12 -18.33 26.72
CA TYR A 115 -8.73 -17.63 25.60
C TYR A 115 -7.70 -17.36 24.49
N ILE A 116 -6.46 -17.04 24.85
CA ILE A 116 -5.34 -16.86 23.91
C ILE A 116 -5.05 -18.15 23.14
N TYR A 117 -4.97 -19.30 23.83
CA TYR A 117 -4.82 -20.60 23.17
C TYR A 117 -5.98 -20.88 22.20
N SER A 118 -7.22 -20.61 22.61
CA SER A 118 -8.39 -20.77 21.74
C SER A 118 -8.34 -19.87 20.50
N MET A 119 -7.85 -18.63 20.64
CA MET A 119 -7.65 -17.72 19.51
C MET A 119 -6.59 -18.23 18.55
N ILE A 120 -5.46 -18.73 19.05
CA ILE A 120 -4.38 -19.32 18.23
C ILE A 120 -4.92 -20.50 17.41
N ASP A 121 -5.63 -21.43 18.05
CA ASP A 121 -6.25 -22.57 17.37
C ASP A 121 -7.27 -22.16 16.32
N LYS A 122 -8.02 -21.09 16.58
CA LYS A 122 -8.99 -20.55 15.64
C LYS A 122 -8.31 -19.86 14.45
N MET A 123 -7.25 -19.10 14.67
CA MET A 123 -6.47 -18.45 13.61
C MET A 123 -5.80 -19.48 12.69
N ASN A 124 -5.27 -20.58 13.26
CA ASN A 124 -4.71 -21.69 12.48
C ASN A 124 -5.73 -22.39 11.56
N LYS A 125 -7.04 -22.18 11.79
CA LYS A 125 -8.13 -22.70 10.94
C LYS A 125 -8.63 -21.67 9.93
N PHE A 126 -8.02 -20.50 9.83
CA PHE A 126 -8.40 -19.52 8.82
C PHE A 126 -8.11 -20.08 7.42
N PRO A 127 -9.05 -19.96 6.46
CA PRO A 127 -8.82 -20.38 5.09
C PRO A 127 -7.56 -19.77 4.49
N SER A 128 -7.29 -18.49 4.78
CA SER A 128 -6.07 -17.79 4.36
C SER A 128 -4.79 -18.29 5.02
N PHE A 129 -4.84 -18.89 6.22
CA PHE A 129 -3.66 -19.49 6.84
C PHE A 129 -3.36 -20.84 6.20
N ILE A 130 -4.40 -21.66 6.03
CA ILE A 130 -4.32 -22.99 5.41
C ILE A 130 -3.84 -22.87 3.94
N ALA A 131 -4.47 -22.00 3.14
CA ALA A 131 -4.14 -21.83 1.72
C ALA A 131 -2.68 -21.42 1.50
N HIS A 132 -2.10 -20.66 2.43
CA HIS A 132 -0.73 -20.16 2.32
C HIS A 132 0.27 -20.95 3.16
N GLY A 133 -0.15 -22.04 3.80
CA GLY A 133 0.70 -22.86 4.67
C GLY A 133 1.29 -22.07 5.84
N ILE A 134 0.56 -21.07 6.35
CA ILE A 134 0.95 -20.23 7.49
C ILE A 134 0.30 -20.79 8.75
N LYS A 135 1.07 -20.88 9.84
CA LYS A 135 0.56 -21.31 11.14
C LYS A 135 1.25 -20.59 12.30
N LEU A 136 0.52 -20.46 13.39
CA LEU A 136 1.02 -20.10 14.70
C LEU A 136 1.44 -21.39 15.43
N LYS A 137 2.74 -21.55 15.65
CA LYS A 137 3.33 -22.68 16.35
C LYS A 137 3.63 -22.30 17.78
N LEU A 138 3.18 -23.14 18.72
CA LEU A 138 3.46 -23.01 20.14
C LEU A 138 4.66 -23.90 20.51
N GLU A 139 5.76 -23.28 20.91
CA GLU A 139 6.97 -23.98 21.35
C GLU A 139 7.52 -23.35 22.61
N LYS A 140 7.71 -24.15 23.68
CA LYS A 140 8.29 -23.68 24.95
C LYS A 140 7.60 -22.43 25.53
N GLY A 141 6.28 -22.32 25.34
CA GLY A 141 5.49 -21.16 25.81
C GLY A 141 5.60 -19.91 24.93
N GLN A 142 6.29 -19.99 23.80
CA GLN A 142 6.38 -18.95 22.77
C GLN A 142 5.47 -19.29 21.59
N VAL A 143 4.92 -18.24 20.97
CA VAL A 143 4.08 -18.29 19.78
C VAL A 143 4.89 -17.73 18.62
N ASN A 144 5.15 -18.57 17.64
CA ASN A 144 5.92 -18.24 16.45
C ASN A 144 5.03 -18.32 15.22
N LEU A 145 5.07 -17.30 14.36
CA LEU A 145 4.47 -17.39 13.03
C LEU A 145 5.45 -18.11 12.10
N VAL A 146 5.03 -19.24 11.53
CA VAL A 146 5.86 -20.08 10.67
C VAL A 146 5.12 -20.43 9.39
N SER A 147 5.86 -20.77 8.33
CA SER A 147 5.28 -21.30 7.10
C SER A 147 6.12 -22.43 6.52
N GLU A 148 5.46 -23.38 5.86
CA GLU A 148 6.12 -24.41 5.05
C GLU A 148 6.75 -23.82 3.78
N LYS A 149 6.24 -22.66 3.34
CA LYS A 149 6.77 -21.87 2.22
C LYS A 149 7.28 -20.53 2.78
N PRO A 150 8.58 -20.38 3.07
CA PRO A 150 9.09 -19.20 3.77
C PRO A 150 8.67 -17.88 3.12
N PHE A 151 8.66 -17.79 1.78
CA PHE A 151 8.21 -16.59 1.06
C PHE A 151 6.79 -16.14 1.43
N ASN A 152 5.85 -17.08 1.64
CA ASN A 152 4.47 -16.76 2.03
C ASN A 152 4.40 -16.03 3.37
N LEU A 153 5.31 -16.36 4.28
CA LEU A 153 5.42 -15.69 5.56
C LEU A 153 5.83 -14.23 5.39
N TYR A 154 6.89 -13.95 4.62
CA TYR A 154 7.34 -12.58 4.36
C TYR A 154 6.27 -11.77 3.63
N PHE A 155 5.62 -12.37 2.63
CA PHE A 155 4.55 -11.71 1.89
C PHE A 155 3.32 -11.45 2.77
N PHE A 156 2.96 -12.38 3.65
CA PHE A 156 1.90 -12.13 4.64
C PHE A 156 2.18 -10.91 5.51
N ILE A 157 3.44 -10.72 5.92
CA ILE A 157 3.87 -9.57 6.72
C ILE A 157 3.83 -8.28 5.89
N LEU A 158 4.30 -8.32 4.64
CA LEU A 158 4.12 -7.20 3.70
C LEU A 158 2.64 -6.80 3.59
N MET A 159 1.76 -7.76 3.35
CA MET A 159 0.32 -7.52 3.24
C MET A 159 -0.30 -7.05 4.55
N TRP A 160 0.16 -7.56 5.69
CA TRP A 160 -0.24 -7.09 7.00
C TRP A 160 0.07 -5.60 7.16
N TYR A 161 1.27 -5.19 6.78
CA TYR A 161 1.68 -3.80 6.86
C TYR A 161 0.93 -2.90 5.85
N LYS A 162 0.66 -3.38 4.62
CA LYS A 162 -0.10 -2.61 3.61
C LYS A 162 -1.58 -2.48 3.92
N GLN A 163 -2.22 -3.52 4.46
CA GLN A 163 -3.67 -3.59 4.60
C GLN A 163 -4.19 -3.31 6.01
N THR A 164 -3.29 -3.13 6.98
CA THR A 164 -3.72 -2.88 8.36
C THR A 164 -3.42 -1.44 8.78
N PRO A 165 -4.35 -0.78 9.50
CA PRO A 165 -4.38 0.67 9.63
C PRO A 165 -3.64 1.19 10.87
N LEU A 166 -2.87 0.32 11.52
CA LEU A 166 -2.07 0.69 12.66
C LEU A 166 -0.67 1.01 12.17
N THR A 167 -0.25 2.26 12.41
CA THR A 167 1.14 2.68 12.29
C THR A 167 2.00 1.66 13.01
N PRO A 168 2.86 0.92 12.30
CA PRO A 168 3.62 -0.12 12.94
C PRO A 168 4.61 0.53 13.91
N VAL A 169 4.68 0.01 15.14
CA VAL A 169 5.62 0.48 16.18
C VAL A 169 7.07 0.22 15.76
N LEU A 170 7.28 -0.66 14.78
CA LEU A 170 8.56 -0.99 14.17
C LEU A 170 8.51 -0.80 12.64
N PRO A 171 9.61 -0.38 12.00
CA PRO A 171 9.74 -0.44 10.55
C PRO A 171 9.51 -1.87 10.03
N ILE A 172 8.88 -2.02 8.86
CA ILE A 172 8.62 -3.35 8.27
C ILE A 172 9.89 -4.20 8.18
N SER A 173 11.02 -3.58 7.84
CA SER A 173 12.32 -4.25 7.72
C SER A 173 12.77 -4.88 9.05
N ALA A 174 12.43 -4.27 10.19
CA ALA A 174 12.73 -4.82 11.50
C ALA A 174 11.82 -6.02 11.82
N ALA A 175 10.53 -5.97 11.48
CA ALA A 175 9.61 -7.09 11.66
C ALA A 175 9.98 -8.28 10.77
N LEU A 176 10.30 -8.03 9.49
CA LEU A 176 10.77 -9.06 8.57
C LEU A 176 12.09 -9.69 9.06
N LYS A 177 13.03 -8.89 9.60
CA LYS A 177 14.29 -9.40 10.19
C LYS A 177 14.06 -10.23 11.46
N GLN A 178 13.11 -9.85 12.31
CA GLN A 178 12.78 -10.63 13.50
C GLN A 178 12.21 -12.00 13.12
N ILE A 179 11.35 -12.02 12.10
CA ILE A 179 10.78 -13.26 11.58
C ILE A 179 11.87 -14.10 10.88
N ALA A 180 12.76 -13.47 10.11
CA ALA A 180 13.92 -14.13 9.50
C ALA A 180 14.79 -14.86 10.53
N ARG A 181 15.09 -14.22 11.67
CA ARG A 181 15.87 -14.84 12.76
C ARG A 181 15.22 -16.08 13.38
N SER A 182 13.92 -16.29 13.17
CA SER A 182 13.22 -17.51 13.61
C SER A 182 13.25 -18.63 12.57
N GLN A 183 13.76 -18.35 11.36
CA GLN A 183 13.96 -19.31 10.28
C GLN A 183 15.44 -19.72 10.19
N SER A 184 15.72 -20.85 9.53
CA SER A 184 17.09 -21.30 9.28
C SER A 184 17.73 -20.51 8.13
N ASP A 185 18.95 -20.01 8.32
CA ASP A 185 19.73 -19.35 7.27
C ASP A 185 19.94 -20.31 6.09
N THR A 186 19.12 -20.14 5.05
CA THR A 186 19.15 -21.00 3.88
C THR A 186 19.93 -20.29 2.79
N PRO A 187 20.97 -20.92 2.20
CA PRO A 187 21.70 -20.32 1.09
C PRO A 187 20.75 -19.94 -0.05
N LEU A 188 20.93 -18.74 -0.58
CA LEU A 188 20.17 -18.28 -1.73
C LEU A 188 20.66 -18.99 -3.00
N ASN A 189 19.76 -19.67 -3.70
CA ASN A 189 20.05 -20.34 -4.96
C ASN A 189 19.24 -19.67 -6.07
N LEU A 190 19.93 -18.89 -6.91
CA LEU A 190 19.39 -18.21 -8.08
C LEU A 190 20.05 -18.76 -9.34
N ASP A 191 19.34 -18.71 -10.46
CA ASP A 191 19.97 -18.94 -11.75
C ASP A 191 21.04 -17.86 -12.04
N LYS A 192 21.86 -18.11 -13.06
CA LYS A 192 22.99 -17.23 -13.41
C LYS A 192 22.53 -15.79 -13.67
N ASP A 193 21.47 -15.61 -14.46
CA ASP A 193 21.01 -14.29 -14.86
C ASP A 193 20.45 -13.53 -13.65
N SER A 194 19.62 -14.18 -12.83
CA SER A 194 19.08 -13.63 -11.58
C SER A 194 20.17 -13.32 -10.55
N SER A 195 21.24 -14.11 -10.50
CA SER A 195 22.39 -13.88 -9.61
C SER A 195 23.18 -12.63 -10.02
N GLU A 196 23.44 -12.44 -11.32
CA GLU A 196 24.11 -11.25 -11.84
C GLU A 196 23.32 -9.97 -11.53
N LEU A 197 21.99 -10.02 -11.69
CA LEU A 197 21.10 -8.91 -11.33
C LEU A 197 21.17 -8.60 -9.83
N LEU A 198 21.14 -9.62 -8.97
CA LEU A 198 21.20 -9.44 -7.52
C LEU A 198 22.53 -8.82 -7.08
N GLN A 199 23.64 -9.21 -7.71
CA GLN A 199 24.96 -8.63 -7.40
C GLN A 199 25.03 -7.11 -7.67
N ILE A 200 24.23 -6.60 -8.61
CA ILE A 200 24.13 -5.15 -8.85
C ILE A 200 23.19 -4.48 -7.85
N ILE A 201 22.06 -5.12 -7.55
CA ILE A 201 21.00 -4.53 -6.73
C ILE A 201 21.36 -4.54 -5.24
N ALA A 202 21.84 -5.68 -4.74
CA ALA A 202 22.12 -5.90 -3.32
C ALA A 202 23.23 -6.96 -3.16
N PRO A 203 24.50 -6.62 -3.45
CA PRO A 203 25.64 -7.55 -3.38
C PRO A 203 25.87 -8.17 -2.00
N GLU A 204 25.35 -7.54 -0.94
CA GLU A 204 25.43 -8.02 0.43
C GLU A 204 24.49 -9.18 0.74
N VAL A 205 23.45 -9.41 -0.06
CA VAL A 205 22.44 -10.45 0.16
C VAL A 205 23.02 -11.83 -0.18
N LYS A 206 23.07 -12.71 0.81
CA LYS A 206 23.64 -14.06 0.70
C LYS A 206 22.66 -15.17 1.05
N THR A 207 21.70 -14.86 1.92
CA THR A 207 20.69 -15.84 2.35
C THR A 207 19.34 -15.56 1.69
N ARG A 208 18.51 -16.60 1.65
CA ARG A 208 17.12 -16.51 1.17
C ARG A 208 16.30 -15.55 2.01
N GLU A 209 16.54 -15.54 3.31
CA GLU A 209 15.88 -14.67 4.28
C GLU A 209 16.24 -13.20 4.04
N GLU A 210 17.52 -12.88 3.85
CA GLU A 210 17.99 -11.54 3.49
C GLU A 210 17.36 -11.07 2.17
N PHE A 211 17.28 -11.96 1.18
CA PHE A 211 16.66 -11.68 -0.10
C PHE A 211 15.17 -11.34 0.04
N TYR A 212 14.41 -12.12 0.81
CA TYR A 212 12.99 -11.85 1.04
C TYR A 212 12.74 -10.58 1.85
N VAL A 213 13.59 -10.29 2.83
CA VAL A 213 13.56 -9.01 3.57
C VAL A 213 13.75 -7.85 2.62
N MET A 214 14.75 -7.92 1.74
CA MET A 214 15.07 -6.89 0.75
C MET A 214 13.89 -6.68 -0.22
N LEU A 215 13.37 -7.76 -0.83
CA LEU A 215 12.21 -7.68 -1.72
C LEU A 215 10.98 -7.09 -1.03
N CYS A 216 10.56 -7.63 0.11
CA CYS A 216 9.36 -7.13 0.79
C CYS A 216 9.52 -5.70 1.29
N SER A 217 10.74 -5.30 1.69
CA SER A 217 11.01 -3.91 2.07
C SER A 217 10.94 -2.97 0.86
N TYR A 218 11.38 -3.42 -0.31
CA TYR A 218 11.23 -2.67 -1.56
C TYR A 218 9.74 -2.43 -1.85
N PHE A 219 8.93 -3.49 -1.91
CA PHE A 219 7.51 -3.35 -2.24
C PHE A 219 6.66 -2.66 -1.17
N TYR A 220 7.13 -2.53 0.07
CA TYR A 220 6.42 -1.76 1.08
C TYR A 220 6.68 -0.25 0.97
N ASN A 221 7.93 0.12 0.69
CA ASN A 221 8.29 1.52 0.55
C ASN A 221 8.00 1.93 -0.89
N ASP A 222 6.72 2.20 -1.19
CA ASP A 222 6.23 2.60 -2.52
C ASP A 222 6.95 3.84 -3.12
N HIS A 223 7.89 4.45 -2.38
CA HIS A 223 8.67 5.63 -2.74
C HIS A 223 10.16 5.32 -2.58
N HIS A 224 10.74 4.63 -3.55
CA HIS A 224 12.20 4.62 -3.66
C HIS A 224 12.70 5.98 -4.15
N GLY A 225 13.88 6.38 -3.69
CA GLY A 225 14.54 7.56 -4.22
C GLY A 225 14.74 7.36 -5.73
N ILE A 226 14.10 8.22 -6.53
CA ILE A 226 14.26 8.23 -8.00
C ILE A 226 15.75 8.21 -8.38
N ALA A 227 16.59 8.90 -7.61
CA ALA A 227 18.04 8.91 -7.78
C ALA A 227 18.70 7.52 -7.64
N GLU A 228 18.32 6.73 -6.64
CA GLU A 228 18.85 5.36 -6.47
C GLU A 228 18.40 4.46 -7.63
N SER A 229 17.14 4.60 -8.04
CA SER A 229 16.58 3.86 -9.17
C SER A 229 17.31 4.18 -10.48
N TYR A 230 17.66 5.45 -10.72
CA TYR A 230 18.50 5.84 -11.86
C TYR A 230 19.88 5.20 -11.82
N VAL A 231 20.56 5.28 -10.69
CA VAL A 231 21.94 4.79 -10.55
C VAL A 231 22.01 3.27 -10.71
N ILE A 232 21.12 2.53 -10.05
CA ILE A 232 21.08 1.07 -10.16
C ILE A 232 20.58 0.66 -11.55
N GLY A 233 19.54 1.32 -12.05
CA GLY A 233 18.99 1.10 -13.39
C GLY A 233 20.01 1.29 -14.52
N ASP A 234 20.81 2.35 -14.47
CA ASP A 234 21.88 2.60 -15.45
C ASP A 234 22.98 1.52 -15.38
N LYS A 235 23.32 1.03 -14.19
CA LYS A 235 24.23 -0.12 -14.06
C LYS A 235 23.63 -1.39 -14.67
N LEU A 236 22.35 -1.65 -14.43
CA LEU A 236 21.63 -2.81 -14.98
C LEU A 236 21.57 -2.73 -16.51
N LEU A 237 21.31 -1.56 -17.09
CA LEU A 237 21.26 -1.34 -18.54
C LEU A 237 22.58 -1.66 -19.26
N ARG A 238 23.71 -1.60 -18.56
CA ARG A 238 25.04 -1.92 -19.10
C ARG A 238 25.38 -3.41 -19.03
N LEU A 239 24.56 -4.22 -18.36
CA LEU A 239 24.77 -5.67 -18.31
C LEU A 239 24.37 -6.33 -19.63
N ASP A 240 25.25 -7.21 -20.12
CA ASP A 240 24.94 -8.11 -21.22
C ASP A 240 24.13 -9.32 -20.73
N ASN A 241 22.92 -9.05 -20.24
CA ASN A 241 22.05 -10.02 -19.58
C ASN A 241 20.73 -10.21 -20.35
N GLN A 242 20.25 -11.46 -20.48
CA GLN A 242 19.07 -11.78 -21.28
C GLN A 242 17.77 -11.20 -20.71
N ILE A 243 17.65 -11.14 -19.38
CA ILE A 243 16.50 -10.54 -18.71
C ILE A 243 16.46 -9.04 -19.04
N ILE A 244 17.59 -8.34 -18.93
CA ILE A 244 17.68 -6.90 -19.24
C ILE A 244 17.32 -6.61 -20.70
N LYS A 245 17.85 -7.39 -21.65
CA LYS A 245 17.49 -7.24 -23.08
C LYS A 245 15.98 -7.42 -23.31
N GLY A 246 15.37 -8.40 -22.65
CA GLY A 246 13.93 -8.61 -22.66
C GLY A 246 13.16 -7.42 -22.08
N LEU A 247 13.59 -6.92 -20.92
CA LEU A 247 12.96 -5.78 -20.26
C LEU A 247 13.05 -4.48 -21.06
N VAL A 248 14.20 -4.19 -21.68
CA VAL A 248 14.34 -3.02 -22.56
C VAL A 248 13.40 -3.12 -23.77
N THR A 249 13.22 -4.33 -24.31
CA THR A 249 12.27 -4.55 -25.41
C THR A 249 10.82 -4.35 -24.93
N LEU A 250 10.49 -4.80 -23.73
CA LEU A 250 9.19 -4.55 -23.10
C LEU A 250 8.93 -3.06 -22.89
N ILE A 251 9.90 -2.31 -22.35
CA ILE A 251 9.77 -0.86 -22.13
C ILE A 251 9.52 -0.13 -23.46
N LYS A 252 10.22 -0.50 -24.53
CA LYS A 252 9.97 0.03 -25.88
C LYS A 252 8.57 -0.26 -26.39
N ASN A 253 8.00 -1.42 -26.04
CA ASN A 253 6.60 -1.70 -26.37
C ASN A 253 5.65 -0.81 -25.57
N PHE A 254 5.98 -0.48 -24.31
CA PHE A 254 5.21 0.48 -23.53
C PHE A 254 5.29 1.91 -24.08
N GLU A 255 6.44 2.38 -24.54
CA GLU A 255 6.56 3.73 -25.13
C GLU A 255 5.53 4.03 -26.22
N ALA A 256 5.18 3.02 -27.02
CA ALA A 256 4.19 3.16 -28.09
C ALA A 256 2.77 3.49 -27.58
N GLU A 257 2.42 3.05 -26.37
CA GLU A 257 1.11 3.29 -25.75
C GLU A 257 1.19 4.36 -24.63
N TYR A 258 2.39 4.64 -24.12
CA TYR A 258 2.69 5.53 -22.99
C TYR A 258 3.82 6.52 -23.39
N PRO A 259 3.49 7.61 -24.11
CA PRO A 259 4.49 8.51 -24.70
C PRO A 259 5.31 9.32 -23.68
N GLN A 260 4.93 9.30 -22.40
CA GLN A 260 5.75 9.84 -21.30
C GLN A 260 6.99 8.99 -21.02
N ILE A 261 7.00 7.72 -21.46
CA ILE A 261 8.16 6.85 -21.33
C ILE A 261 9.17 7.26 -22.39
N ILE A 262 10.37 7.61 -21.93
CA ILE A 262 11.45 8.08 -22.78
C ILE A 262 12.76 7.42 -22.36
N GLU A 263 13.65 7.22 -23.33
CA GLU A 263 14.90 6.47 -23.18
C GLU A 263 15.77 6.92 -22.01
N ARG A 264 15.85 8.24 -21.76
CA ARG A 264 16.64 8.78 -20.64
C ARG A 264 16.19 8.26 -19.27
N ASP A 265 14.94 7.81 -19.15
CA ASP A 265 14.33 7.37 -17.90
C ASP A 265 14.25 5.83 -17.80
N TYR A 266 14.78 5.10 -18.80
CA TYR A 266 14.77 3.62 -18.85
C TYR A 266 15.31 2.95 -17.59
N GLY A 267 16.33 3.54 -16.96
CA GLY A 267 16.91 3.01 -15.74
C GLY A 267 15.88 2.81 -14.63
N ILE A 268 14.95 3.76 -14.45
CA ILE A 268 13.89 3.67 -13.44
C ILE A 268 13.03 2.43 -13.70
N TYR A 269 12.53 2.29 -14.92
CA TYR A 269 11.62 1.19 -15.25
C TYR A 269 12.33 -0.15 -15.21
N VAL A 270 13.56 -0.24 -15.71
CA VAL A 270 14.35 -1.50 -15.66
C VAL A 270 14.56 -1.93 -14.22
N TYR A 271 14.95 -1.03 -13.33
CA TYR A 271 15.15 -1.39 -11.92
C TYR A 271 13.86 -1.93 -11.30
N SER A 272 12.74 -1.22 -11.45
CA SER A 272 11.46 -1.65 -10.92
C SER A 272 11.02 -3.00 -11.51
N LEU A 273 11.17 -3.20 -12.82
CA LEU A 273 10.82 -4.44 -13.49
C LEU A 273 11.70 -5.61 -13.05
N VAL A 274 12.99 -5.39 -12.81
CA VAL A 274 13.85 -6.43 -12.23
C VAL A 274 13.38 -6.80 -10.84
N MET A 275 13.02 -5.84 -10.00
CA MET A 275 12.49 -6.12 -8.65
C MET A 275 11.19 -6.93 -8.70
N PHE A 276 10.30 -6.63 -9.65
CA PHE A 276 9.10 -7.43 -9.89
C PHE A 276 9.44 -8.83 -10.38
N ILE A 277 10.33 -8.98 -11.35
CA ILE A 277 10.78 -10.30 -11.82
C ILE A 277 11.37 -11.11 -10.67
N MET A 278 12.18 -10.50 -9.81
CA MET A 278 12.74 -11.17 -8.64
C MET A 278 11.67 -11.61 -7.65
N LEU A 279 10.68 -10.77 -7.36
CA LEU A 279 9.55 -11.13 -6.49
C LEU A 279 8.76 -12.31 -7.06
N TYR A 280 8.37 -12.19 -8.32
CA TYR A 280 7.50 -13.13 -9.02
C TYR A 280 8.20 -14.44 -9.40
N GLY A 281 9.51 -14.39 -9.65
CA GLY A 281 10.35 -15.57 -9.87
C GLY A 281 10.37 -16.51 -8.66
N GLN A 282 10.27 -15.96 -7.45
CA GLN A 282 10.18 -16.75 -6.21
C GLN A 282 8.75 -17.23 -5.90
N SER A 283 7.75 -16.64 -6.54
CA SER A 283 6.35 -16.85 -6.19
C SER A 283 5.65 -17.94 -7.00
N LYS A 284 6.39 -18.82 -7.72
CA LYS A 284 5.79 -19.88 -8.56
C LYS A 284 4.77 -20.74 -7.78
N ASP A 285 4.98 -20.91 -6.48
CA ASP A 285 4.10 -21.69 -5.57
C ASP A 285 3.14 -20.82 -4.74
N SER A 286 3.11 -19.51 -5.00
CA SER A 286 2.45 -18.47 -4.21
C SER A 286 1.61 -17.52 -5.07
N ILE A 287 1.39 -17.89 -6.34
CA ILE A 287 0.65 -17.11 -7.35
C ILE A 287 -0.74 -16.71 -6.85
N ASP A 288 -1.41 -17.58 -6.10
CA ASP A 288 -2.75 -17.33 -5.57
C ASP A 288 -2.79 -16.16 -4.56
N ILE A 289 -1.69 -15.93 -3.83
CA ILE A 289 -1.57 -14.79 -2.90
C ILE A 289 -1.52 -13.48 -3.68
N LEU A 290 -0.76 -13.48 -4.79
CA LEU A 290 -0.56 -12.31 -5.65
C LEU A 290 -1.83 -12.03 -6.45
N LYS A 291 -2.48 -13.05 -7.02
CA LYS A 291 -3.80 -12.95 -7.67
C LYS A 291 -4.87 -12.40 -6.71
N GLY A 292 -4.94 -12.90 -5.47
CA GLY A 292 -5.90 -12.38 -4.48
C GLY A 292 -5.61 -10.94 -4.01
N HIS A 293 -4.38 -10.45 -4.13
CA HIS A 293 -4.06 -9.04 -3.91
C HIS A 293 -4.51 -8.18 -5.09
N LEU A 294 -4.26 -8.65 -6.32
CA LEU A 294 -4.69 -8.00 -7.55
C LEU A 294 -6.19 -7.83 -7.63
N ASP A 295 -6.96 -8.88 -7.33
CA ASP A 295 -8.42 -8.81 -7.33
C ASP A 295 -8.94 -7.72 -6.37
N PHE A 296 -8.27 -7.53 -5.22
CA PHE A 296 -8.61 -6.47 -4.28
C PHE A 296 -8.22 -5.08 -4.80
N TYR A 297 -7.06 -4.95 -5.47
CA TYR A 297 -6.61 -3.69 -6.05
C TYR A 297 -7.51 -3.25 -7.22
N HIS A 298 -7.83 -4.15 -8.15
CA HIS A 298 -8.76 -3.88 -9.26
C HIS A 298 -10.19 -3.56 -8.79
N GLN A 299 -10.68 -4.23 -7.74
CA GLN A 299 -11.99 -3.89 -7.17
C GLN A 299 -12.06 -2.45 -6.62
N LEU A 300 -10.92 -1.86 -6.26
CA LEU A 300 -10.81 -0.54 -5.65
C LEU A 300 -10.69 0.62 -6.66
N HIS A 301 -10.15 0.38 -7.86
CA HIS A 301 -9.82 1.43 -8.85
C HIS A 301 -10.83 1.54 -10.01
N ASN A 302 -12.05 1.08 -9.76
CA ASN A 302 -13.15 0.73 -10.68
C ASN A 302 -13.77 1.86 -11.55
N SER A 303 -13.05 2.86 -12.05
CA SER A 303 -13.66 3.83 -13.00
C SER A 303 -12.84 4.25 -14.23
N ASP A 304 -11.50 4.16 -14.21
CA ASP A 304 -10.66 4.52 -15.38
C ASP A 304 -9.89 3.33 -15.99
N GLU A 305 -10.00 2.14 -15.42
CA GLU A 305 -9.20 0.95 -15.79
C GLU A 305 -9.54 0.37 -17.17
N ALA A 306 -10.75 0.54 -17.70
CA ALA A 306 -11.15 -0.12 -18.95
C ALA A 306 -10.32 0.33 -20.19
N GLU A 307 -9.80 1.56 -20.21
CA GLU A 307 -8.92 2.03 -21.28
C GLU A 307 -7.46 1.61 -21.03
N ILE A 308 -7.02 1.67 -19.78
CA ILE A 308 -5.67 1.26 -19.34
C ILE A 308 -5.49 -0.23 -19.62
N ASP A 309 -6.44 -1.06 -19.20
CA ASP A 309 -6.46 -2.50 -19.44
C ASP A 309 -6.33 -2.81 -20.93
N ASN A 310 -7.05 -2.11 -21.79
CA ASN A 310 -6.98 -2.32 -23.24
C ASN A 310 -5.60 -1.98 -23.84
N LYS A 311 -4.93 -0.91 -23.39
CA LYS A 311 -3.55 -0.57 -23.82
C LYS A 311 -2.56 -1.61 -23.30
N LEU A 312 -2.72 -2.02 -22.05
CA LEU A 312 -1.86 -2.98 -21.38
C LEU A 312 -1.98 -4.37 -22.03
N PHE A 313 -3.20 -4.81 -22.36
CA PHE A 313 -3.46 -6.04 -23.12
C PHE A 313 -2.72 -6.03 -24.47
N LYS A 314 -2.75 -4.92 -25.22
CA LYS A 314 -2.00 -4.82 -26.49
C LYS A 314 -0.49 -4.96 -26.31
N VAL A 315 0.08 -4.37 -25.26
CA VAL A 315 1.51 -4.51 -24.94
C VAL A 315 1.84 -5.93 -24.52
N ILE A 316 0.98 -6.57 -23.71
CA ILE A 316 1.11 -7.97 -23.32
C ILE A 316 1.17 -8.83 -24.58
N GLU A 317 0.25 -8.67 -25.53
CA GLU A 317 0.23 -9.45 -26.77
C GLU A 317 1.52 -9.33 -27.59
N LYS A 318 2.02 -8.09 -27.76
CA LYS A 318 3.28 -7.82 -28.47
C LYS A 318 4.51 -8.40 -27.76
N SER A 319 4.40 -8.65 -26.46
CA SER A 319 5.51 -9.04 -25.60
C SER A 319 5.52 -10.53 -25.26
N LYS A 320 4.47 -11.30 -25.61
CA LYS A 320 4.28 -12.72 -25.25
C LYS A 320 5.46 -13.64 -25.59
N ASP A 321 6.26 -13.30 -26.59
CA ASP A 321 7.36 -14.12 -27.09
C ASP A 321 8.74 -13.74 -26.54
N LEU A 322 8.85 -12.68 -25.71
CA LEU A 322 10.17 -12.30 -25.19
C LEU A 322 10.70 -13.41 -24.26
N PRO A 323 12.00 -13.75 -24.33
CA PRO A 323 12.60 -14.86 -23.57
C PRO A 323 12.35 -14.78 -22.06
N VAL A 324 12.29 -13.54 -21.54
CA VAL A 324 11.97 -13.25 -20.14
C VAL A 324 10.60 -13.75 -19.72
N PHE A 325 9.63 -13.91 -20.63
CA PHE A 325 8.25 -14.34 -20.33
C PHE A 325 7.99 -15.85 -20.50
N ASN A 326 8.90 -16.57 -21.16
CA ASN A 326 8.68 -17.98 -21.50
C ASN A 326 8.75 -18.94 -20.31
N GLN A 327 9.20 -18.48 -19.13
CA GLN A 327 9.39 -19.35 -17.98
C GLN A 327 8.14 -19.52 -17.09
N ASN A 328 7.13 -18.63 -17.17
CA ASN A 328 5.85 -18.77 -16.44
C ASN A 328 4.78 -17.75 -16.89
N LYS A 329 4.08 -18.01 -17.99
CA LYS A 329 3.13 -17.06 -18.62
C LYS A 329 2.07 -16.48 -17.67
N GLU A 330 1.57 -17.26 -16.71
CA GLU A 330 0.57 -16.76 -15.73
C GLU A 330 1.16 -15.73 -14.75
N VAL A 331 2.35 -15.99 -14.25
CA VAL A 331 3.06 -15.08 -13.34
C VAL A 331 3.36 -13.75 -14.02
N TYR A 332 3.70 -13.78 -15.30
CA TYR A 332 3.98 -12.58 -16.05
C TYR A 332 2.72 -11.80 -16.44
N SER A 333 1.58 -12.46 -16.70
CA SER A 333 0.31 -11.74 -16.88
C SER A 333 -0.11 -10.98 -15.61
N VAL A 334 0.14 -11.58 -14.44
CA VAL A 334 -0.08 -10.98 -13.12
C VAL A 334 0.88 -9.82 -12.89
N MET A 335 2.18 -10.00 -13.19
CA MET A 335 3.20 -8.94 -13.11
C MET A 335 2.89 -7.74 -14.01
N LEU A 336 2.39 -7.99 -15.23
CA LEU A 336 2.07 -6.92 -16.18
C LEU A 336 0.82 -6.15 -15.73
N ALA A 337 -0.18 -6.79 -15.12
CA ALA A 337 -1.29 -6.07 -14.48
C ALA A 337 -0.81 -5.08 -13.38
N ASP A 338 0.26 -5.44 -12.67
CA ASP A 338 0.89 -4.62 -11.62
C ASP A 338 1.88 -3.56 -12.14
N ILE A 339 2.01 -3.36 -13.44
CA ILE A 339 2.99 -2.41 -14.00
C ILE A 339 2.48 -0.97 -13.97
N ASN A 340 1.20 -0.72 -13.65
CA ASN A 340 0.64 0.64 -13.59
C ASN A 340 1.46 1.61 -12.72
N PRO A 341 1.84 1.28 -11.47
CA PRO A 341 2.73 2.12 -10.68
C PRO A 341 4.08 2.40 -11.34
N ILE A 342 4.61 1.46 -12.15
CA ILE A 342 5.84 1.65 -12.93
C ILE A 342 5.62 2.65 -14.07
N LEU A 343 4.50 2.54 -14.78
CA LEU A 343 4.13 3.45 -15.86
C LEU A 343 3.81 4.86 -15.34
N GLU A 344 3.38 4.97 -14.09
CA GLU A 344 3.13 6.22 -13.37
C GLU A 344 4.39 6.84 -12.76
N ALA A 345 5.47 6.07 -12.55
CA ALA A 345 6.66 6.51 -11.82
C ALA A 345 7.36 7.74 -12.43
N THR A 346 7.12 7.98 -13.71
CA THR A 346 7.67 9.06 -14.53
C THR A 346 6.59 9.94 -15.16
N MET A 347 5.31 9.65 -14.89
CA MET A 347 4.24 10.54 -15.32
C MET A 347 4.52 11.93 -14.75
N PRO A 348 4.47 12.98 -15.58
CA PRO A 348 4.53 14.35 -15.09
C PRO A 348 3.41 14.53 -14.06
N GLN A 349 3.76 14.47 -12.77
CA GLN A 349 2.81 14.77 -11.73
C GLN A 349 2.44 16.25 -11.90
N PRO A 350 1.15 16.62 -11.91
CA PRO A 350 0.77 18.01 -12.05
C PRO A 350 1.50 18.82 -10.97
N LYS A 351 2.23 19.85 -11.39
CA LYS A 351 2.87 20.76 -10.45
C LYS A 351 1.79 21.40 -9.59
N ILE A 352 1.99 21.37 -8.29
CA ILE A 352 1.20 22.19 -7.37
C ILE A 352 1.86 23.56 -7.31
N THR A 353 1.11 24.57 -7.69
CA THR A 353 1.52 25.96 -7.49
C THR A 353 1.14 26.39 -6.07
N ILE A 354 2.13 26.74 -5.26
CA ILE A 354 1.91 27.16 -3.87
C ILE A 354 2.17 28.66 -3.75
N TYR A 355 1.20 29.37 -3.17
CA TYR A 355 1.41 30.73 -2.70
C TYR A 355 1.66 30.71 -1.20
N VAL A 356 2.83 31.22 -0.78
CA VAL A 356 3.18 31.38 0.63
C VAL A 356 3.26 32.87 0.92
N SER A 357 2.54 33.34 1.92
CA SER A 357 2.57 34.73 2.35
C SER A 357 2.45 34.81 3.86
N ILE A 358 3.58 35.06 4.52
CA ILE A 358 3.65 35.26 5.96
C ILE A 358 4.03 36.72 6.18
N LYS A 359 3.02 37.54 6.49
CA LYS A 359 3.15 38.99 6.64
C LYS A 359 4.12 39.35 7.77
N GLU A 360 4.19 38.51 8.80
CA GLU A 360 5.00 38.77 9.98
C GLU A 360 6.50 38.55 9.78
N SER A 361 6.93 37.76 8.77
CA SER A 361 8.36 37.52 8.54
C SER A 361 8.66 36.90 7.15
N PRO A 362 9.38 37.63 6.28
CA PRO A 362 9.92 37.08 5.02
C PRO A 362 10.88 35.89 5.23
N PHE A 363 11.54 35.83 6.39
CA PHE A 363 12.40 34.71 6.75
C PHE A 363 11.61 33.43 7.01
N LEU A 364 10.44 33.53 7.65
CA LEU A 364 9.55 32.37 7.85
C LEU A 364 9.01 31.87 6.51
N GLU A 365 8.71 32.76 5.57
CA GLU A 365 8.28 32.39 4.22
C GLU A 365 9.33 31.53 3.52
N LEU A 366 10.61 31.95 3.56
CA LEU A 366 11.72 31.19 3.00
C LEU A 366 11.85 29.81 3.64
N LEU A 367 11.80 29.74 4.98
CA LEU A 367 11.95 28.45 5.66
C LEU A 367 10.78 27.48 5.40
N VAL A 368 9.55 27.98 5.24
CA VAL A 368 8.42 27.15 4.84
C VAL A 368 8.63 26.59 3.44
N LYS A 369 9.08 27.43 2.48
CA LYS A 369 9.39 26.99 1.12
C LYS A 369 10.50 25.93 1.12
N ASP A 370 11.59 26.17 1.83
CA ASP A 370 12.69 25.23 1.97
C ASP A 370 12.23 23.91 2.61
N SER A 371 11.37 23.97 3.62
CA SER A 371 10.85 22.75 4.25
C SER A 371 9.95 21.95 3.31
N ILE A 372 9.11 22.59 2.50
CA ILE A 372 8.32 21.92 1.46
C ILE A 372 9.25 21.26 0.43
N ILE A 373 10.26 21.99 -0.04
CA ILE A 373 11.28 21.46 -0.98
C ILE A 373 12.05 20.29 -0.39
N ASN A 374 12.38 20.32 0.91
CA ASN A 374 13.16 19.27 1.54
C ASN A 374 12.32 18.02 1.86
N ASN A 375 11.01 18.17 2.08
CA ASN A 375 10.12 17.05 2.40
C ASN A 375 9.43 16.45 1.16
N PHE A 376 9.48 17.13 0.01
CA PHE A 376 8.91 16.62 -1.24
C PHE A 376 9.83 16.80 -2.44
N ASN A 377 9.60 16.06 -3.53
CA ASN A 377 10.40 16.21 -4.74
C ASN A 377 10.26 17.62 -5.34
N HIS A 378 11.38 18.34 -5.54
CA HIS A 378 11.45 19.74 -5.99
C HIS A 378 10.69 19.96 -7.31
N ASP A 379 10.60 18.95 -8.18
CA ASP A 379 9.93 19.06 -9.48
C ASP A 379 8.40 19.09 -9.39
N ARG A 380 7.83 18.82 -8.20
CA ARG A 380 6.37 18.76 -7.97
C ARG A 380 5.76 20.08 -7.53
N PHE A 381 6.57 21.04 -7.10
CA PHE A 381 6.08 22.29 -6.50
C PHE A 381 6.66 23.49 -7.21
N GLU A 382 5.80 24.49 -7.42
CA GLU A 382 6.20 25.78 -7.98
C GLU A 382 5.69 26.88 -7.06
N PHE A 383 6.60 27.68 -6.52
CA PHE A 383 6.20 28.82 -5.70
C PHE A 383 5.84 29.99 -6.60
N VAL A 384 4.57 30.37 -6.58
CA VAL A 384 4.06 31.47 -7.38
C VAL A 384 3.96 32.74 -6.55
N LEU A 385 4.24 33.88 -7.17
CA LEU A 385 4.07 35.20 -6.55
C LEU A 385 2.63 35.71 -6.67
N ASP A 386 1.86 35.15 -7.60
CA ASP A 386 0.49 35.53 -7.88
C ASP A 386 -0.48 34.51 -7.30
N ARG A 387 -1.39 34.99 -6.44
CA ARG A 387 -2.40 34.17 -5.75
C ARG A 387 -3.38 33.51 -6.71
N SER A 388 -3.67 34.15 -7.84
CA SER A 388 -4.62 33.63 -8.83
C SER A 388 -4.11 32.38 -9.55
N LYS A 389 -2.79 32.16 -9.50
CA LYS A 389 -2.12 31.02 -10.12
C LYS A 389 -1.87 29.88 -9.14
N ALA A 390 -2.25 30.04 -7.87
CA ALA A 390 -1.95 29.09 -6.81
C ALA A 390 -3.07 28.05 -6.63
N ASP A 391 -2.66 26.79 -6.49
CA ASP A 391 -3.52 25.68 -6.10
C ASP A 391 -3.74 25.61 -4.59
N ALA A 392 -2.77 26.10 -3.82
CA ALA A 392 -2.70 26.01 -2.37
C ALA A 392 -2.14 27.31 -1.76
N TYR A 393 -2.69 27.73 -0.63
CA TYR A 393 -2.30 28.92 0.12
C TYR A 393 -1.77 28.55 1.51
N ILE A 394 -0.55 28.98 1.83
CA ILE A 394 -0.01 28.95 3.20
C ILE A 394 0.13 30.40 3.66
N ILE A 395 -0.69 30.78 4.64
CA ILE A 395 -0.87 32.17 5.05
C ILE A 395 -0.94 32.28 6.56
N ASP A 396 -0.58 33.42 7.12
CA ASP A 396 -0.68 33.71 8.56
C ASP A 396 -2.00 34.40 8.96
N ARG A 397 -2.86 34.70 7.98
CA ARG A 397 -4.20 35.28 8.18
C ARG A 397 -5.17 34.76 7.12
N PHE A 398 -6.37 34.37 7.55
CA PHE A 398 -7.43 33.91 6.65
C PHE A 398 -7.79 34.97 5.61
N GLN A 399 -8.05 34.51 4.38
CA GLN A 399 -8.50 35.31 3.25
C GLN A 399 -9.94 34.90 2.93
N GLU A 400 -10.89 35.82 3.09
CA GLU A 400 -12.32 35.55 2.88
C GLU A 400 -12.69 35.32 1.40
N ASP A 401 -11.86 35.79 0.47
CA ASP A 401 -12.07 35.72 -0.97
C ASP A 401 -11.60 34.41 -1.61
N GLN A 402 -11.06 33.47 -0.81
CA GLN A 402 -10.51 32.21 -1.31
C GLN A 402 -11.20 31.00 -0.67
N PRO A 403 -11.24 29.84 -1.37
CA PRO A 403 -11.83 28.63 -0.81
C PRO A 403 -11.06 28.18 0.44
N ILE A 404 -11.78 27.87 1.52
CA ILE A 404 -11.20 27.55 2.84
C ILE A 404 -10.36 26.26 2.76
N GLU A 405 -10.80 25.30 1.95
CA GLU A 405 -10.13 24.01 1.71
C GLU A 405 -8.75 24.17 1.06
N LYS A 406 -8.50 25.29 0.36
CA LYS A 406 -7.22 25.63 -0.24
C LYS A 406 -6.33 26.47 0.66
N GLN A 407 -6.76 26.81 1.87
CA GLN A 407 -6.01 27.64 2.80
C GLN A 407 -5.51 26.88 4.03
N TYR A 408 -4.21 26.95 4.28
CA TYR A 408 -3.61 26.56 5.53
C TYR A 408 -3.17 27.80 6.32
N LEU A 409 -3.74 27.96 7.51
CA LEU A 409 -3.42 29.04 8.42
C LEU A 409 -2.25 28.65 9.34
N LEU A 410 -1.07 29.20 9.09
CA LEU A 410 0.12 29.03 9.92
C LEU A 410 -0.03 29.86 11.20
N LYS A 411 -0.15 29.20 12.36
CA LYS A 411 -0.37 29.86 13.67
C LYS A 411 0.89 29.87 14.55
N ASN A 412 1.58 28.73 14.65
CA ASN A 412 2.81 28.58 15.42
C ASN A 412 3.84 27.76 14.62
N TYR A 413 4.75 28.47 13.97
CA TYR A 413 5.74 27.89 13.09
C TYR A 413 6.58 26.77 13.74
N ILE A 414 7.08 26.95 14.97
CA ILE A 414 7.97 25.95 15.62
C ILE A 414 7.21 24.64 15.89
N ASN A 415 6.01 24.73 16.45
CA ASN A 415 5.19 23.56 16.73
C ASN A 415 4.74 22.87 15.44
N GLU A 416 4.29 23.65 14.46
CA GLU A 416 3.77 23.11 13.21
C GLU A 416 4.85 22.51 12.31
N ILE A 417 6.10 22.97 12.39
CA ILE A 417 7.24 22.27 11.78
C ILE A 417 7.53 20.94 12.48
N THR A 418 7.51 20.94 13.81
CA THR A 418 7.76 19.72 14.58
C THR A 418 6.71 18.66 14.28
N GLU A 419 5.45 19.07 14.13
CA GLU A 419 4.31 18.19 13.85
C GLU A 419 4.07 17.96 12.35
N LYS A 420 4.67 18.76 11.47
CA LYS A 420 4.54 18.69 10.01
C LYS A 420 3.10 18.88 9.48
N ASN A 421 2.25 19.60 10.21
CA ASN A 421 0.81 19.69 9.92
C ASN A 421 0.48 20.26 8.52
N TYR A 422 1.20 21.29 8.07
CA TYR A 422 1.00 21.86 6.72
C TYR A 422 1.39 20.89 5.59
N LEU A 423 2.34 19.98 5.84
CA LEU A 423 2.72 18.95 4.85
C LEU A 423 1.59 17.93 4.69
N THR A 424 0.96 17.53 5.79
CA THR A 424 -0.23 16.64 5.75
C THR A 424 -1.36 17.26 4.94
N TRP A 425 -1.59 18.56 5.11
CA TRP A 425 -2.58 19.30 4.33
C TRP A 425 -2.22 19.40 2.84
N LEU A 426 -0.95 19.68 2.49
CA LEU A 426 -0.48 19.66 1.10
C LEU A 426 -0.69 18.29 0.44
N VAL A 427 -0.45 17.20 1.18
CA VAL A 427 -0.73 15.84 0.72
C VAL A 427 -2.22 15.63 0.44
N GLN A 428 -3.12 16.19 1.27
CA GLN A 428 -4.55 16.13 1.00
C GLN A 428 -4.92 16.83 -0.31
N ILE A 429 -4.35 18.01 -0.59
CA ILE A 429 -4.56 18.72 -1.87
C ILE A 429 -4.05 17.88 -3.06
N LEU A 430 -2.87 17.26 -2.92
CA LEU A 430 -2.32 16.38 -3.95
C LEU A 430 -3.27 15.23 -4.32
N LEU A 431 -3.96 14.67 -3.33
CA LEU A 431 -4.93 13.59 -3.53
C LEU A 431 -6.23 14.04 -4.21
N HIS A 432 -6.53 15.34 -4.23
CA HIS A 432 -7.72 15.89 -4.91
C HIS A 432 -7.44 16.33 -6.36
N LYS A 433 -6.15 16.41 -6.75
CA LYS A 433 -5.73 16.74 -8.12
C LYS A 433 -5.52 15.52 -9.03
N LYS A 434 -5.48 14.33 -8.46
CA LYS A 434 -5.59 13.05 -9.18
C LYS A 434 -7.07 12.70 -9.28
#